data_AF-A0A7T9LFG5-F1
#
_entry.id   AF-A0A7T9LFG5-F1
#
_cell.length_a   1.000
_cell.length_b   1.000
_cell.length_c   1.000
_cell.angle_alpha   90.00
_cell.angle_beta   90.00
_cell.angle_gamma   90.00
#
_symmetry.space_group_name_H-M   'P 1'
#
loop_
_entity.id
_entity.type
_entity.pdbx_description
1 polymer ?
#
loop_
_entity_poly.entity_id
_entity_poly.type
_entity_poly.pdbx_seq_one_letter_code
_entity_poly.pdbx_strand_id
1 'polypeptide(L)'
;MNGKDFVKLCFEEKENTLKQYFNENDETEVGKSINTLIHNGANRNALYELVNLILKENYYTLLLALDGEASLGGKQVSYKLFDEDMNILNECGELEEVAYKYFMEE
;
A
#
# COMPACT_ATOMS: atom_id res chain seq x y z
N MET A 1 -3.75 3.63 18.94
CA MET A 1 -4.10 3.39 17.53
C MET A 1 -4.77 2.04 17.45
N ASN A 2 -5.77 1.82 16.60
CA ASN A 2 -6.37 0.49 16.38
C ASN A 2 -6.13 0.02 14.93
N GLY A 3 -6.59 -1.17 14.57
CA GLY A 3 -6.37 -1.76 13.24
C GLY A 3 -6.98 -0.94 12.12
N LYS A 4 -8.11 -0.27 12.38
CA LYS A 4 -8.75 0.63 11.40
C LYS A 4 -7.87 1.86 11.13
N ASP A 5 -7.34 2.46 12.19
CA ASP A 5 -6.41 3.58 12.08
C ASP A 5 -5.13 3.16 11.33
N PHE A 6 -4.61 1.96 11.62
CA PHE A 6 -3.43 1.41 10.94
C PHE A 6 -3.67 1.23 9.44
N VAL A 7 -4.78 0.62 9.02
CA VAL A 7 -5.14 0.46 7.61
C VAL A 7 -5.28 1.81 6.91
N LYS A 8 -5.90 2.79 7.57
CA LYS A 8 -6.02 4.15 7.03
C LYS A 8 -4.65 4.79 6.80
N LEU A 9 -3.72 4.67 7.76
CA LEU A 9 -2.36 5.17 7.60
C LEU A 9 -1.63 4.47 6.45
N CYS A 10 -1.82 3.16 6.25
CA CYS A 10 -1.28 2.45 5.09
C CYS A 10 -1.83 2.99 3.77
N PHE A 11 -3.12 3.32 3.70
CA PHE A 11 -3.72 3.94 2.52
C PHE A 11 -3.15 5.34 2.26
N GLU A 12 -3.05 6.18 3.30
CA GLU A 12 -2.45 7.51 3.20
C GLU A 12 -0.98 7.45 2.75
N GLU A 13 -0.22 6.48 3.26
CA GLU A 13 1.18 6.25 2.87
C GLU A 13 1.29 5.81 1.40
N LYS A 14 0.38 4.95 0.93
CA LYS A 14 0.29 4.56 -0.49
C LYS A 14 0.02 5.78 -1.39
N GLU A 15 -0.89 6.67 -0.99
CA GLU A 15 -1.19 7.91 -1.73
C GLU A 15 -0.01 8.89 -1.72
N ASN A 16 0.67 9.03 -0.58
CA ASN A 16 1.87 9.86 -0.47
C ASN A 16 3.01 9.32 -1.33
N THR A 17 3.25 8.01 -1.30
CA THR A 17 4.24 7.33 -2.14
C THR A 17 3.97 7.55 -3.63
N LEU A 18 2.71 7.39 -4.06
CA LEU A 18 2.32 7.61 -5.46
C LEU A 18 2.55 9.08 -5.88
N LYS A 19 2.16 10.05 -5.04
CA LYS A 19 2.44 11.48 -5.30
C LYS A 19 3.93 11.74 -5.38
N GLN A 20 4.72 11.13 -4.51
CA GLN A 20 6.17 11.28 -4.46
C GLN A 20 6.83 10.79 -5.76
N TYR A 21 6.43 9.60 -6.24
CA TYR A 21 6.98 9.02 -7.47
C TYR A 21 6.69 9.84 -8.73
N PHE A 22 5.62 10.62 -8.74
CA PHE A 22 5.25 11.48 -9.88
C PHE A 22 5.59 12.96 -9.65
N ASN A 23 6.24 13.32 -8.55
CA ASN A 23 6.70 14.67 -8.30
C ASN A 23 7.98 14.94 -9.12
N GLU A 24 7.95 15.95 -9.98
CA GLU A 24 9.10 16.33 -10.82
C GLU A 24 10.28 16.88 -10.02
N ASN A 25 10.03 17.36 -8.80
CA ASN A 25 11.06 17.90 -7.91
C ASN A 25 11.64 16.86 -6.94
N ASP A 26 11.15 15.61 -6.96
CA ASP A 26 11.61 14.56 -6.07
C ASP A 26 12.65 13.66 -6.77
N GLU A 27 13.66 13.21 -6.01
CA GLU A 27 14.80 12.45 -6.51
C GLU A 27 14.74 10.96 -6.16
N THR A 28 13.57 10.42 -5.79
CA THR A 28 13.41 8.95 -5.69
C THR A 28 13.88 8.25 -6.96
N GLU A 29 14.54 7.10 -6.83
CA GLU A 29 14.99 6.31 -7.97
C GLU A 29 13.82 5.85 -8.87
N VAL A 30 12.65 5.61 -8.27
CA VAL A 30 11.41 5.32 -9.00
C VAL A 30 10.95 6.53 -9.81
N GLY A 31 10.94 7.74 -9.21
CA GLY A 31 10.57 8.97 -9.89
C GLY A 31 11.51 9.31 -11.06
N LYS A 32 12.83 9.15 -10.88
CA LYS A 32 13.82 9.27 -11.96
C LYS A 32 13.53 8.31 -13.12
N SER A 33 13.17 7.06 -12.80
CA SER A 33 12.83 6.05 -13.79
C SER A 33 11.54 6.39 -14.54
N ILE A 34 10.50 6.82 -13.84
CA ILE A 34 9.23 7.28 -14.43
C ILE A 34 9.46 8.48 -15.36
N ASN A 35 10.21 9.49 -14.90
CA ASN A 35 10.54 10.67 -15.72
C ASN A 35 11.32 10.29 -16.98
N THR A 36 12.25 9.34 -16.87
CA THR A 36 12.99 8.79 -18.03
C THR A 36 12.04 8.12 -19.03
N LEU A 37 11.09 7.30 -18.56
CA LEU A 37 10.11 6.65 -19.43
C LEU A 37 9.19 7.66 -20.13
N ILE A 38 8.73 8.69 -19.41
CA ILE A 38 7.90 9.77 -19.96
C ILE A 38 8.69 10.53 -21.03
N HIS A 39 9.96 10.88 -20.76
CA HIS A 39 10.84 11.53 -21.73
C HIS A 39 11.02 10.69 -23.01
N ASN A 40 11.05 9.36 -22.86
CA ASN A 40 11.14 8.41 -23.97
C ASN A 40 9.79 8.11 -24.66
N GLY A 41 8.73 8.85 -24.33
CA GLY A 41 7.43 8.80 -25.01
C GLY A 41 6.35 7.95 -24.33
N ALA A 42 6.60 7.43 -23.12
CA ALA A 42 5.54 6.75 -22.37
C ALA A 42 4.45 7.73 -21.93
N ASN A 43 3.19 7.27 -21.93
CA ASN A 43 2.07 8.08 -21.48
C ASN A 43 2.10 8.22 -19.94
N ARG A 44 2.21 9.44 -19.44
CA ARG A 44 2.26 9.76 -17.99
C ARG A 44 1.06 9.21 -17.22
N ASN A 45 -0.15 9.38 -17.75
CA ASN A 45 -1.37 8.93 -17.06
C ASN A 45 -1.44 7.40 -17.03
N ALA A 46 -1.06 6.73 -18.12
CA ALA A 46 -1.01 5.27 -18.14
C ALA A 46 0.01 4.71 -17.13
N LEU A 47 1.17 5.37 -17.00
CA LEU A 47 2.16 5.01 -15.97
C LEU A 47 1.62 5.28 -14.56
N TYR A 48 0.92 6.39 -14.36
CA TYR A 48 0.30 6.72 -13.07
C TYR A 48 -0.70 5.65 -12.65
N GLU A 49 -1.63 5.28 -13.54
CA GLU A 49 -2.62 4.23 -13.27
C GLU A 49 -1.97 2.87 -13.02
N LEU A 50 -0.92 2.52 -13.77
CA LEU A 50 -0.19 1.27 -13.56
C LEU A 50 0.49 1.23 -12.19
N VAL A 51 1.21 2.29 -11.80
CA VAL A 51 1.89 2.36 -10.50
C VAL A 51 0.87 2.40 -9.37
N ASN A 52 -0.24 3.14 -9.55
CA ASN A 52 -1.36 3.18 -8.62
C ASN A 52 -1.93 1.78 -8.38
N LEU A 53 -2.18 1.02 -9.45
CA LEU A 53 -2.67 -0.36 -9.37
C LEU A 53 -1.68 -1.28 -8.66
N ILE A 54 -0.39 -1.22 -9.01
CA ILE A 54 0.66 -2.00 -8.35
C ILE A 54 0.68 -1.73 -6.85
N LEU A 55 0.67 -0.45 -6.44
CA LEU A 55 0.65 -0.10 -5.01
C LEU A 55 -0.65 -0.55 -4.33
N LYS A 56 -1.81 -0.34 -4.97
CA LYS A 56 -3.12 -0.76 -4.46
C LYS A 56 -3.16 -2.27 -4.17
N GLU A 57 -2.74 -3.09 -5.13
CA GLU A 57 -2.70 -4.56 -4.99
C GLU A 57 -1.71 -5.02 -3.91
N ASN A 58 -0.52 -4.42 -3.84
CA ASN A 58 0.51 -4.82 -2.89
C ASN A 58 0.14 -4.45 -1.44
N TYR A 59 -0.34 -3.23 -1.20
CA TYR A 59 -0.78 -2.82 0.13
C TYR A 59 -1.96 -3.66 0.61
N TYR A 60 -2.96 -3.88 -0.25
CA TYR A 60 -4.11 -4.71 0.10
C TYR A 60 -3.72 -6.16 0.44
N THR A 61 -2.91 -6.78 -0.43
CA THR A 61 -2.44 -8.16 -0.21
C THR A 61 -1.59 -8.28 1.06
N LEU A 62 -0.75 -7.28 1.35
CA LEU A 62 0.06 -7.27 2.57
C LEU A 62 -0.82 -7.17 3.82
N LEU A 63 -1.84 -6.29 3.82
CA LEU A 63 -2.79 -6.17 4.93
C LEU A 63 -3.56 -7.47 5.19
N LEU A 64 -4.07 -8.12 4.13
CA LEU A 64 -4.68 -9.45 4.21
C LEU A 64 -3.71 -10.48 4.79
N ALA A 65 -2.44 -10.45 4.38
CA ALA A 65 -1.44 -11.39 4.85
C ALA A 65 -1.10 -11.20 6.34
N LEU A 66 -1.15 -9.96 6.84
CA LEU A 66 -1.00 -9.66 8.27
C LEU A 66 -2.18 -10.22 9.07
N ASP A 67 -3.39 -10.16 8.52
CA ASP A 67 -4.60 -10.71 9.13
C ASP A 67 -4.68 -12.24 9.05
N GLY A 68 -3.90 -12.85 8.16
CA GLY A 68 -3.87 -14.28 7.90
C GLY A 68 -4.82 -14.73 6.78
N GLU A 69 -5.40 -13.80 6.04
CA GLU A 69 -6.32 -14.05 4.92
C GLU A 69 -5.60 -14.18 3.57
N ALA A 70 -4.30 -13.85 3.50
CA ALA A 70 -3.44 -14.13 2.37
C ALA A 70 -2.08 -14.74 2.79
N SER A 71 -1.42 -15.42 1.86
CA SER A 71 -0.07 -15.95 2.11
C SER A 71 0.99 -14.85 1.95
N LEU A 72 1.89 -14.72 2.92
CA LEU A 72 3.11 -13.91 2.76
C LEU A 72 4.26 -14.83 2.32
N GLY A 73 4.76 -14.64 1.10
CA GLY A 73 5.85 -15.48 0.56
C GLY A 73 5.50 -16.97 0.50
N GLY A 74 4.23 -17.32 0.26
CA GLY A 74 3.75 -18.70 0.20
C GLY A 74 3.43 -19.35 1.55
N LYS A 75 3.54 -18.61 2.66
CA LYS A 75 3.13 -19.07 3.99
C LYS A 75 1.97 -18.22 4.52
N GLN A 76 0.86 -18.87 4.83
CA GLN A 76 -0.31 -18.22 5.43
C GLN A 76 -0.33 -18.48 6.94
N VAL A 77 -0.22 -17.40 7.71
CA VAL A 77 -0.35 -17.38 9.18
C VAL A 77 -0.88 -16.00 9.57
N SER A 78 -1.66 -15.90 10.64
CA SER A 78 -2.03 -14.59 11.20
C SER A 78 -0.88 -14.01 12.00
N TYR A 79 -0.56 -12.73 11.79
CA TYR A 79 0.45 -11.99 12.54
C TYR A 79 -0.23 -11.11 13.59
N LYS A 80 0.47 -10.84 14.68
CA LYS A 80 0.05 -9.86 15.69
C LYS A 80 0.91 -8.61 15.55
N LEU A 81 0.26 -7.48 15.31
CA LEU A 81 0.86 -6.16 15.24
C LEU A 81 0.78 -5.53 16.62
N PHE A 82 1.92 -5.04 17.07
CA PHE A 82 2.06 -4.27 18.30
C PHE A 82 2.57 -2.88 17.95
N ASP A 83 2.01 -1.84 18.57
CA ASP A 83 2.64 -0.52 18.57
C ASP A 83 3.82 -0.48 19.58
N GLU A 84 4.45 0.69 19.68
CA GLU A 84 5.59 0.92 20.58
C GLU A 84 5.23 0.73 22.07
N ASP A 85 3.94 0.86 22.42
CA ASP A 85 3.40 0.69 23.78
C ASP A 85 2.90 -0.75 24.04
N MET A 86 3.13 -1.69 23.12
CA MET A 86 2.67 -3.08 23.17
C MET A 86 1.14 -3.26 23.15
N ASN A 87 0.41 -2.28 22.62
CA ASN A 87 -1.01 -2.46 22.33
C ASN A 87 -1.15 -3.30 21.05
N ILE A 88 -2.06 -4.28 21.09
CA ILE A 88 -2.40 -5.07 19.91
C ILE A 88 -3.24 -4.20 18.98
N LEU A 89 -2.80 -4.08 17.73
CA LEU A 89 -3.48 -3.26 16.74
C LEU A 89 -4.51 -4.04 15.94
N ASN A 90 -4.29 -5.34 15.71
CA ASN A 90 -5.16 -6.17 14.91
C ASN A 90 -5.69 -7.36 15.73
N GLU A 91 -6.93 -7.25 16.17
CA GLU A 91 -7.68 -8.47 16.49
C GLU A 91 -7.98 -9.20 15.16
N CYS A 92 -7.95 -10.55 15.17
CA CYS A 92 -8.00 -11.35 13.95
C CYS A 92 -9.23 -11.02 13.09
N GLY A 93 -9.02 -10.72 11.81
CA GLY A 93 -10.07 -10.40 10.83
C GLY A 93 -10.46 -8.91 10.77
N GLU A 94 -9.88 -8.05 11.62
CA GLU A 94 -10.23 -6.63 11.63
C GLU A 94 -9.57 -5.82 10.51
N LEU A 95 -8.45 -6.27 9.96
CA LEU A 95 -7.74 -5.52 8.93
C LEU A 95 -8.38 -5.71 7.56
N GLU A 96 -8.79 -6.93 7.22
CA GLU A 96 -9.39 -7.25 5.92
C GLU A 96 -10.58 -6.35 5.59
N GLU A 97 -11.57 -6.26 6.49
CA GLU A 97 -12.82 -5.52 6.25
C GLU A 97 -12.54 -4.04 5.93
N VAL A 98 -11.60 -3.44 6.65
CA VAL A 98 -11.23 -2.04 6.47
C VAL A 98 -10.35 -1.87 5.23
N ALA A 99 -9.46 -2.82 4.96
CA ALA A 99 -8.61 -2.80 3.77
C ALA A 99 -9.45 -2.89 2.50
N TYR A 100 -10.50 -3.72 2.49
CA TYR A 100 -11.42 -3.81 1.35
C TYR A 100 -12.10 -2.46 1.07
N LYS A 101 -12.56 -1.76 2.12
CA LYS A 101 -13.17 -0.43 1.97
C LYS A 101 -12.23 0.59 1.33
N TYR A 102 -10.98 0.67 1.81
CA TYR A 102 -10.01 1.64 1.28
C TYR A 102 -9.40 1.24 -0.08
N PHE A 103 -9.20 -0.05 -0.32
CA PHE A 103 -8.42 -0.54 -1.46
C PHE A 103 -9.25 -1.28 -2.51
N MET A 104 -10.57 -1.46 -2.37
CA MET A 104 -11.38 -2.17 -3.37
C MET A 104 -12.73 -1.50 -3.68
N GLU A 105 -13.40 -0.90 -2.70
CA GLU A 105 -14.70 -0.23 -2.92
C GLU A 105 -14.60 1.16 -3.55
N GLU A 106 -13.40 1.76 -3.58
CA GLU A 106 -13.09 3.03 -4.26
C GLU A 106 -12.49 2.86 -5.65
#